data_AF-A0AA92ECH4-F1
#
_entry.id   AF-A0AA92ECH4-F1
#
_cell.length_a   1.000
_cell.length_b   1.000
_cell.length_c   1.000
_cell.angle_alpha   90.00
_cell.angle_beta   90.00
_cell.angle_gamma   90.00
#
_symmetry.space_group_name_H-M   'P 1'
#
loop_
_entity.id
_entity.type
_entity.pdbx_description
1 polymer ?
#
loop_
_entity_poly.entity_id
_entity_poly.type
_entity_poly.pdbx_seq_one_letter_code
_entity_poly.pdbx_strand_id
1 'polypeptide(L)'
;MEIRSTVLVASILIGSLSLLACAEQPRGRPITAEGWKRIEEEVKLTRLEREKFDASHPLKGQVADPALRQLHDEGYACHIGYLDLPRIAKGTSATFEFVRTPLVFCMQRSTQPDDFCMERHVNLSIGWQDPKAPESELRAQLISSVITDRAFRCDTASDVKHR
;
A
#
# COMPACT_ATOMS: atom_id res chain seq x y z
N MET A 1 -13.57 6.71 76.38
CA MET A 1 -13.00 7.91 77.03
C MET A 1 -11.53 7.63 77.21
N GLU A 2 -10.67 8.19 76.35
CA GLU A 2 -9.29 8.60 76.69
C GLU A 2 -8.61 9.18 75.43
N ILE A 3 -8.12 10.41 75.59
CA ILE A 3 -7.25 11.14 74.68
C ILE A 3 -5.87 11.11 75.32
N ARG A 4 -4.81 10.80 74.55
CA ARG A 4 -3.41 11.26 74.72
C ARG A 4 -2.62 10.78 73.49
N SER A 5 -2.40 11.64 72.47
CA SER A 5 -1.28 12.60 72.36
C SER A 5 0.09 11.92 72.49
N THR A 6 0.66 11.46 71.37
CA THR A 6 1.84 12.02 70.65
C THR A 6 3.15 11.87 71.42
N VAL A 7 4.21 11.30 70.85
CA VAL A 7 5.18 12.01 69.97
C VAL A 7 6.24 11.03 69.40
N LEU A 8 6.51 11.19 68.07
CA LEU A 8 7.71 10.93 67.23
C LEU A 8 8.46 9.57 67.32
N VAL A 9 8.96 8.97 66.22
CA VAL A 9 9.94 9.53 65.25
C VAL A 9 9.81 8.88 63.86
N ALA A 10 9.91 9.75 62.85
CA ALA A 10 10.26 9.60 61.43
C ALA A 10 10.67 8.22 60.87
N SER A 11 10.16 7.88 59.67
CA SER A 11 10.92 7.96 58.40
C SER A 11 10.26 7.17 57.25
N ILE A 12 10.36 7.74 56.03
CA ILE A 12 10.26 7.13 54.69
C ILE A 12 8.82 6.90 54.17
N LEU A 13 8.28 7.83 53.35
CA LEU A 13 8.47 7.99 51.89
C LEU A 13 7.71 6.95 51.03
N ILE A 14 6.97 7.53 50.08
CA ILE A 14 6.48 6.97 48.82
C ILE A 14 5.09 6.35 48.92
N GLY A 15 4.11 7.24 48.67
CA GLY A 15 2.78 6.87 48.27
C GLY A 15 2.83 5.91 47.09
N SER A 16 2.06 4.84 47.23
CA SER A 16 1.59 3.97 46.18
C SER A 16 0.79 4.79 45.16
N LEU A 17 1.48 5.45 44.24
CA LEU A 17 0.93 5.74 42.92
C LEU A 17 1.15 4.49 42.07
N SER A 18 0.09 3.70 41.98
CA SER A 18 -0.07 2.67 40.97
C SER A 18 0.02 3.32 39.59
N LEU A 19 1.23 3.42 39.04
CA LEU A 19 1.45 3.63 37.61
C LEU A 19 1.12 2.33 36.91
N LEU A 20 -0.17 2.13 36.63
CA LEU A 20 -0.61 1.36 35.48
C LEU A 20 0.06 2.00 34.26
N ALA A 21 1.15 1.38 33.79
CA ALA A 21 1.71 1.66 32.49
C ALA A 21 0.75 1.15 31.40
N CYS A 22 -0.36 1.85 31.21
CA CYS A 22 -1.02 1.90 29.92
C CYS A 22 -0.13 2.76 29.02
N ALA A 23 0.91 2.15 28.44
CA ALA A 23 1.55 2.71 27.26
C ALA A 23 0.66 2.36 26.06
N GLU A 24 -0.54 2.94 26.03
CA GLU A 24 -1.18 3.26 24.76
C GLU A 24 -0.20 4.18 24.04
N GLN A 25 0.37 3.68 22.95
CA GLN A 25 1.19 4.43 22.03
C GLN A 25 0.44 5.72 21.66
N PRO A 26 0.95 6.92 21.99
CA PRO A 26 0.22 8.14 21.67
C PRO A 26 0.23 8.30 20.15
N ARG A 27 -0.96 8.16 19.54
CA ARG A 27 -1.24 8.72 18.22
C ARG A 27 -0.85 10.20 18.25
N GLY A 28 0.02 10.61 17.32
CA GLY A 28 0.31 12.02 17.08
C GLY A 28 1.50 12.61 17.84
N ARG A 29 2.71 12.05 17.65
CA ARG A 29 3.90 12.91 17.78
C ARG A 29 3.90 13.88 16.61
N PRO A 30 4.03 15.20 16.83
CA PRO A 30 4.15 16.15 15.74
C PRO A 30 5.38 15.80 14.90
N ILE A 31 5.19 15.75 13.57
CA ILE A 31 6.28 15.50 12.63
C ILE A 31 7.32 16.60 12.84
N THR A 32 8.56 16.21 13.13
CA THR A 32 9.66 17.17 13.33
C THR A 32 10.04 17.82 12.00
N ALA A 33 10.79 18.93 12.02
CA ALA A 33 11.27 19.57 10.79
C ALA A 33 12.08 18.59 9.92
N GLU A 34 12.87 17.72 10.55
CA GLU A 34 13.63 16.67 9.88
C GLU A 34 12.71 15.60 9.28
N GLY A 35 11.61 15.26 9.97
CA GLY A 35 10.57 14.35 9.46
C GLY A 35 9.87 14.92 8.23
N TRP A 36 9.53 16.21 8.25
CA TRP A 36 8.94 16.89 7.09
C TRP A 36 9.90 16.95 5.90
N LYS A 37 11.17 17.25 6.14
CA LYS A 37 12.19 17.27 5.09
C LYS A 37 12.35 15.90 4.44
N ARG A 38 12.35 14.82 5.24
CA ARG A 38 12.43 13.45 4.73
C ARG A 38 11.21 13.09 3.87
N ILE A 39 9.99 13.40 4.34
CA ILE A 39 8.76 13.18 3.57
C ILE A 39 8.80 13.97 2.26
N GLU A 40 9.24 15.23 2.29
CA GLU A 40 9.36 16.06 1.10
C GLU A 40 10.34 15.46 0.08
N GLU A 41 11.50 14.98 0.54
CA GLU A 41 12.49 14.29 -0.29
C GLU A 41 11.93 12.97 -0.87
N GLU A 42 11.30 12.12 -0.05
CA GLU A 42 10.68 10.85 -0.45
C GLU A 42 9.53 11.05 -1.47
N VAL A 43 8.63 12.00 -1.22
CA VAL A 43 7.52 12.33 -2.12
C VAL A 43 8.05 12.86 -3.45
N LYS A 44 9.06 13.73 -3.42
CA LYS A 44 9.69 14.25 -4.64
C LYS A 44 10.33 13.13 -5.46
N LEU A 45 11.03 12.20 -4.82
CA LEU A 45 11.63 11.05 -5.49
C LEU A 45 10.56 10.14 -6.11
N THR A 46 9.49 9.84 -5.36
CA THR A 46 8.35 9.05 -5.86
C THR A 46 7.71 9.69 -7.09
N ARG A 47 7.56 11.03 -7.09
CA ARG A 47 7.02 11.77 -8.23
C ARG A 47 7.94 11.66 -9.45
N LEU A 48 9.25 11.85 -9.28
CA LEU A 48 10.22 11.77 -10.37
C LEU A 48 10.28 10.37 -10.97
N GLU A 49 10.27 9.32 -10.14
CA GLU A 49 10.26 7.92 -10.62
C GLU A 49 8.98 7.61 -11.38
N ARG A 50 7.83 8.09 -10.89
CA ARG A 50 6.57 7.98 -11.62
C ARG A 50 6.62 8.69 -12.98
N GLU A 51 7.10 9.92 -13.01
CA GLU A 51 7.21 10.70 -14.26
C GLU A 51 8.12 10.00 -15.28
N LYS A 52 9.27 9.47 -14.83
CA LYS A 52 10.16 8.67 -15.69
C LYS A 52 9.47 7.42 -16.21
N PHE A 53 8.80 6.66 -15.33
CA PHE A 53 8.09 5.45 -15.72
C PHE A 53 6.98 5.77 -16.73
N ASP A 54 6.15 6.78 -16.46
CA ASP A 54 5.06 7.19 -17.34
C ASP A 54 5.56 7.65 -18.72
N ALA A 55 6.75 8.27 -18.78
CA ALA A 55 7.38 8.69 -20.03
C ALA A 55 7.92 7.51 -20.85
N SER A 56 8.52 6.49 -20.20
CA SER A 56 9.02 5.30 -20.89
C SER A 56 7.92 4.28 -21.22
N HIS A 57 6.80 4.32 -20.50
CA HIS A 57 5.72 3.33 -20.59
C HIS A 57 4.33 3.97 -20.78
N PRO A 58 4.01 4.46 -22.00
CA PRO A 58 2.68 4.97 -22.32
C PRO A 58 1.68 3.81 -22.57
N LEU A 59 1.43 2.98 -21.54
CA LEU A 59 0.69 1.70 -21.67
C LEU A 59 -0.82 1.86 -21.85
N LYS A 60 -1.38 3.03 -21.52
CA LYS A 60 -2.84 3.24 -21.56
C LYS A 60 -3.34 3.17 -23.00
N GLY A 61 -4.33 2.31 -23.25
CA GLY A 61 -4.86 2.05 -24.59
C GLY A 61 -4.09 1.00 -25.39
N GLN A 62 -2.98 0.45 -24.86
CA GLN A 62 -2.24 -0.62 -25.52
C GLN A 62 -2.88 -1.99 -25.27
N VAL A 63 -2.68 -2.90 -26.22
CA VAL A 63 -3.01 -4.32 -26.06
C VAL A 63 -2.15 -4.89 -24.94
N ALA A 64 -2.78 -5.61 -24.00
CA ALA A 64 -2.14 -5.95 -22.74
C ALA A 64 -0.98 -6.95 -22.89
N ASP A 65 -1.13 -8.01 -23.68
CA ASP A 65 -0.09 -9.03 -23.82
C ASP A 65 1.27 -8.47 -24.33
N PRO A 66 1.34 -7.66 -25.41
CA PRO A 66 2.59 -6.99 -25.80
C PRO A 66 3.16 -6.06 -24.71
N ALA A 67 2.31 -5.27 -24.05
CA ALA A 67 2.74 -4.36 -22.98
C ALA A 67 3.32 -5.11 -21.77
N LEU A 68 2.73 -6.25 -21.41
CA LEU A 68 3.22 -7.09 -20.32
C LEU A 68 4.53 -7.80 -20.68
N ARG A 69 4.71 -8.21 -21.94
CA ARG A 69 6.00 -8.73 -22.42
C ARG A 69 7.10 -7.67 -22.34
N GLN A 70 6.82 -6.43 -22.74
CA GLN A 70 7.77 -5.34 -22.58
C GLN A 70 8.21 -5.19 -21.12
N LEU A 71 7.26 -5.12 -20.18
CA LEU A 71 7.58 -5.03 -18.76
C LEU A 71 8.39 -6.24 -18.26
N HIS A 72 8.05 -7.44 -18.73
CA HIS A 72 8.78 -8.66 -18.39
C HIS A 72 10.23 -8.63 -18.89
N ASP A 73 10.46 -8.18 -20.13
CA ASP A 73 11.81 -8.05 -20.70
C ASP A 73 12.65 -7.00 -19.97
N GLU A 74 11.99 -6.02 -19.34
CA GLU A 74 12.60 -5.04 -18.43
C GLU A 74 12.78 -5.56 -17.00
N GLY A 75 12.41 -6.81 -16.72
CA GLY A 75 12.63 -7.49 -15.43
C GLY A 75 11.48 -7.40 -14.43
N TYR A 76 10.28 -6.98 -14.85
CA TYR A 76 9.09 -7.05 -14.01
C TYR A 76 8.48 -8.46 -14.01
N ALA A 77 8.10 -8.97 -12.83
CA ALA A 77 7.28 -10.16 -12.70
C ALA A 77 5.80 -9.76 -12.55
N CYS A 78 4.97 -10.15 -13.53
CA CYS A 78 3.55 -9.82 -13.57
C CYS A 78 2.66 -10.99 -13.14
N HIS A 79 1.60 -10.69 -12.40
CA HIS A 79 0.65 -11.65 -11.86
C HIS A 79 -0.78 -11.12 -11.98
N ILE A 80 -1.77 -12.02 -12.03
CA ILE A 80 -3.19 -11.68 -12.00
C ILE A 80 -3.67 -11.79 -10.53
N GLY A 81 -4.07 -10.67 -9.95
CA GLY A 81 -4.75 -10.59 -8.66
C GLY A 81 -6.25 -10.40 -8.84
N TYR A 82 -7.00 -10.50 -7.74
CA TYR A 82 -8.45 -10.29 -7.73
C TYR A 82 -8.85 -9.38 -6.58
N LEU A 83 -9.74 -8.42 -6.85
CA LEU A 83 -10.35 -7.54 -5.84
C LEU A 83 -11.87 -7.66 -5.89
N ASP A 84 -12.51 -7.84 -4.75
CA ASP A 84 -13.96 -7.81 -4.66
C ASP A 84 -14.42 -6.35 -4.56
N LEU A 85 -15.01 -5.84 -5.65
CA LEU A 85 -15.48 -4.46 -5.73
C LEU A 85 -17.01 -4.42 -5.58
N PRO A 86 -17.56 -3.51 -4.75
CA PRO A 86 -18.99 -3.33 -4.66
C PRO A 86 -19.53 -2.68 -5.95
N ARG A 87 -20.61 -3.22 -6.48
CA ARG A 87 -21.34 -2.72 -7.65
C ARG A 87 -22.83 -2.67 -7.34
N ILE A 88 -23.53 -1.68 -7.87
CA ILE A 88 -25.00 -1.63 -7.81
C ILE A 88 -25.58 -2.76 -8.67
N ALA A 89 -26.40 -3.63 -8.07
CA ALA A 89 -27.01 -4.76 -8.75
C ALA A 89 -27.95 -4.27 -9.87
N LYS A 90 -27.86 -4.91 -11.04
CA LYS A 90 -28.67 -4.53 -12.22
C LYS A 90 -30.16 -4.52 -11.89
N GLY A 91 -30.86 -3.44 -12.23
CA GLY A 91 -32.30 -3.30 -12.02
C GLY A 91 -32.70 -2.83 -10.62
N THR A 92 -31.75 -2.48 -9.76
CA THR A 92 -32.01 -1.93 -8.43
C THR A 92 -31.14 -0.71 -8.18
N SER A 93 -31.59 0.24 -7.35
CA SER A 93 -30.80 1.41 -6.94
C SER A 93 -30.23 1.28 -5.51
N ALA A 94 -30.61 0.23 -4.78
CA ALA A 94 -30.34 0.10 -3.34
C ALA A 94 -29.64 -1.20 -2.94
N THR A 95 -29.42 -2.14 -3.88
CA THR A 95 -28.75 -3.42 -3.58
C THR A 95 -27.35 -3.42 -4.16
N PHE A 96 -26.36 -3.73 -3.33
CA PHE A 96 -24.97 -3.91 -3.73
C PHE A 96 -24.65 -5.39 -3.90
N GLU A 97 -23.92 -5.74 -4.95
CA GLU A 97 -23.25 -7.02 -5.11
C GLU A 97 -21.74 -6.82 -5.12
N PHE A 98 -20.99 -7.78 -4.57
CA PHE A 98 -19.55 -7.80 -4.70
C PHE A 98 -19.18 -8.56 -5.98
N VAL A 99 -18.41 -7.90 -6.84
CA VAL A 99 -17.91 -8.49 -8.09
C VAL A 99 -16.41 -8.67 -7.97
N ARG A 100 -16.00 -9.93 -8.03
CA ARG A 100 -14.58 -10.30 -8.09
C ARG A 100 -13.99 -9.80 -9.40
N THR A 101 -13.17 -8.78 -9.33
CA THR A 101 -12.61 -8.07 -10.47
C THR A 101 -11.14 -8.44 -10.62
N PRO A 102 -10.71 -8.97 -11.77
CA PRO A 102 -9.31 -9.27 -12.01
C PRO A 102 -8.49 -7.99 -12.25
N LEU A 103 -7.30 -7.93 -11.65
CA LEU A 103 -6.28 -6.90 -11.88
C LEU A 103 -4.96 -7.55 -12.23
N VAL A 104 -4.14 -6.86 -13.02
CA VAL A 104 -2.75 -7.28 -13.26
C VAL A 104 -1.82 -6.41 -12.43
N PHE A 105 -0.91 -7.02 -11.69
CA PHE A 105 0.13 -6.32 -10.94
C PHE A 105 1.50 -6.83 -11.36
N CYS A 106 2.43 -5.92 -11.59
CA CYS A 106 3.79 -6.21 -12.00
C CYS A 106 4.76 -5.65 -10.97
N MET A 107 5.75 -6.44 -10.57
CA MET A 107 6.72 -6.07 -9.53
C MET A 107 8.14 -6.21 -10.06
N GLN A 108 8.97 -5.21 -9.80
CA GLN A 108 10.42 -5.27 -10.05
C GLN A 108 11.14 -4.92 -8.76
N ARG A 109 12.04 -5.81 -8.31
CA ARG A 109 12.96 -5.51 -7.21
C ARG A 109 14.12 -4.70 -7.75
N SER A 110 14.40 -3.56 -7.14
CA SER A 110 15.58 -2.79 -7.54
C SER A 110 16.84 -3.49 -7.04
N THR A 111 17.85 -3.59 -7.91
CA THR A 111 19.10 -4.32 -7.64
C THR A 111 20.27 -3.41 -7.28
N GLN A 112 20.11 -2.07 -7.25
CA GLN A 112 21.23 -1.20 -6.89
C GLN A 112 21.37 -1.11 -5.36
N PRO A 113 22.60 -0.90 -4.86
CA PRO A 113 22.92 -1.15 -3.45
C PRO A 113 22.29 -0.19 -2.44
N ASP A 114 21.68 0.91 -2.87
CA ASP A 114 21.05 1.92 -2.01
C ASP A 114 19.84 2.61 -2.69
N ASP A 115 19.07 1.85 -3.47
CA ASP A 115 18.02 2.45 -4.31
C ASP A 115 16.92 3.14 -3.49
N PHE A 116 16.69 4.41 -3.84
CA PHE A 116 15.60 5.27 -3.35
C PHE A 116 14.18 4.66 -3.48
N CYS A 117 14.05 3.53 -4.19
CA CYS A 117 12.85 2.72 -4.32
C CYS A 117 13.26 1.24 -4.34
N MET A 118 12.94 0.50 -3.26
CA MET A 118 13.36 -0.90 -3.08
C MET A 118 12.55 -1.84 -3.97
N GLU A 119 11.25 -1.58 -4.10
CA GLU A 119 10.37 -2.33 -4.99
C GLU A 119 9.49 -1.38 -5.82
N ARG A 120 9.45 -1.61 -7.13
CA ARG A 120 8.56 -0.92 -8.07
C ARG A 120 7.36 -1.80 -8.34
N HIS A 121 6.17 -1.26 -8.10
CA HIS A 121 4.88 -1.90 -8.32
C HIS A 121 4.13 -1.16 -9.41
N VAL A 122 3.59 -1.89 -10.39
CA VAL A 122 2.74 -1.35 -11.45
C VAL A 122 1.44 -2.13 -11.46
N ASN A 123 0.35 -1.46 -11.12
CA ASN A 123 -0.99 -2.02 -11.20
C ASN A 123 -1.62 -1.59 -12.52
N LEU A 124 -2.11 -2.56 -13.28
CA LEU A 124 -2.74 -2.37 -14.58
C LEU A 124 -4.21 -2.80 -14.48
N SER A 125 -5.09 -1.88 -14.85
CA SER A 125 -6.50 -2.18 -15.07
C SER A 125 -6.69 -2.55 -16.54
N ILE A 126 -7.32 -3.69 -16.77
CA ILE A 126 -7.50 -4.26 -18.11
C ILE A 126 -9.00 -4.37 -18.40
N GLY A 127 -9.39 -4.02 -19.62
CA GLY A 127 -10.77 -4.21 -20.08
C GLY A 127 -11.09 -5.69 -20.23
N TRP A 128 -11.83 -6.24 -19.26
CA TRP A 128 -12.31 -7.63 -19.27
C TRP A 128 -13.76 -7.71 -19.75
N GLN A 129 -14.09 -8.81 -20.43
CA GLN A 129 -15.46 -9.04 -20.92
C GLN A 129 -16.33 -9.76 -19.89
N ASP A 130 -15.77 -10.73 -19.15
CA ASP A 130 -16.44 -11.42 -18.05
C ASP A 130 -15.52 -11.54 -16.81
N PRO A 131 -15.79 -10.82 -15.72
CA PRO A 131 -14.98 -10.88 -14.50
C PRO A 131 -15.10 -12.22 -13.74
N LYS A 132 -16.03 -13.11 -14.13
CA LYS A 132 -16.26 -14.42 -13.49
C LYS A 132 -15.57 -15.58 -14.21
N ALA A 133 -14.89 -15.34 -15.33
CA ALA A 133 -14.23 -16.39 -16.09
C ALA A 133 -13.09 -17.05 -15.28
N PRO A 134 -12.83 -18.36 -15.46
CA PRO A 134 -11.68 -19.04 -14.87
C PRO A 134 -10.34 -18.41 -15.28
N GLU A 135 -9.31 -18.54 -14.44
CA GLU A 135 -8.00 -17.93 -14.70
C GLU A 135 -7.39 -18.34 -16.05
N SER A 136 -7.59 -19.59 -16.47
CA SER A 136 -7.12 -20.09 -17.78
C SER A 136 -7.76 -19.36 -18.96
N GLU A 137 -9.02 -18.97 -18.85
CA GLU A 137 -9.74 -18.21 -19.89
C GLU A 137 -9.40 -16.72 -19.84
N LEU A 138 -9.18 -16.16 -18.65
CA LEU A 138 -8.70 -14.78 -18.49
C LEU A 138 -7.32 -14.59 -19.14
N ARG A 139 -6.43 -15.59 -19.05
CA ARG A 139 -5.14 -15.57 -19.77
C ARG A 139 -5.31 -15.49 -21.28
N ALA A 140 -6.33 -16.14 -21.86
CA ALA A 140 -6.62 -16.03 -23.28
C ALA A 140 -7.20 -14.65 -23.64
N GLN A 141 -8.10 -14.12 -22.82
CA GLN A 141 -8.68 -12.78 -23.03
C GLN A 141 -7.61 -11.67 -23.00
N LEU A 142 -6.60 -11.81 -22.13
CA LEU A 142 -5.49 -10.87 -21.97
C LEU A 142 -4.80 -10.51 -23.29
N ILE A 143 -4.72 -11.45 -24.23
CA ILE A 143 -4.09 -11.27 -25.54
C ILE A 143 -4.79 -10.17 -26.36
N SER A 144 -6.11 -10.04 -26.19
CA SER A 144 -6.95 -9.11 -26.94
C SER A 144 -7.42 -7.90 -26.13
N SER A 145 -7.26 -7.95 -24.81
CA SER A 145 -7.71 -6.89 -23.91
C SER A 145 -6.79 -5.67 -23.95
N VAL A 146 -7.37 -4.52 -23.60
CA VAL A 146 -6.69 -3.23 -23.59
C VAL A 146 -6.49 -2.75 -22.17
N ILE A 147 -5.33 -2.16 -21.88
CA ILE A 147 -5.05 -1.49 -20.60
C ILE A 147 -5.87 -0.19 -20.54
N THR A 148 -6.79 -0.11 -19.59
CA THR A 148 -7.70 1.03 -19.41
C THR A 148 -7.16 2.06 -18.42
N ASP A 149 -6.38 1.61 -17.44
CA ASP A 149 -5.74 2.46 -16.45
C ASP A 149 -4.45 1.85 -15.90
N ARG A 150 -3.58 2.68 -15.33
CA ARG A 150 -2.35 2.24 -14.67
C ARG A 150 -2.05 3.07 -13.43
N ALA A 151 -1.50 2.41 -12.41
CA ALA A 151 -0.97 3.06 -11.22
C ALA A 151 0.45 2.55 -10.96
N PHE A 152 1.39 3.50 -10.80
CA PHE A 152 2.77 3.22 -10.40
C PHE A 152 2.93 3.51 -8.91
N ARG A 153 3.64 2.61 -8.20
CA ARG A 153 3.96 2.74 -6.78
C ARG A 153 5.41 2.33 -6.55
N CYS A 154 6.08 3.08 -5.68
CA CYS A 154 7.40 2.75 -5.15
C CYS A 154 7.27 2.41 -3.67
N ASP A 155 7.75 1.24 -3.28
CA ASP A 155 7.87 0.82 -1.88
C ASP A 155 9.31 1.05 -1.42
N THR A 156 9.47 1.73 -0.28
CA THR A 156 10.77 2.02 0.33
C THR A 156 11.13 0.96 1.37
N ALA A 157 12.35 1.00 1.89
CA ALA A 157 12.83 0.02 2.88
C ALA A 157 11.97 -0.04 4.16
N SER A 158 11.30 1.06 4.55
CA SER A 158 10.34 1.07 5.65
C SER A 158 9.05 0.32 5.33
N ASP A 159 8.56 0.40 4.10
CA ASP A 159 7.29 -0.20 3.71
C ASP A 159 7.38 -1.72 3.57
N VAL A 160 8.55 -2.21 3.15
CA VAL A 160 8.81 -3.65 2.94
C VAL A 160 8.91 -4.41 4.27
N LYS A 161 9.41 -3.79 5.35
CA LYS A 161 9.55 -4.44 6.67
C LYS A 161 8.23 -4.70 7.40
N HIS A 162 7.14 -4.07 6.94
CA HIS A 162 5.83 -4.12 7.59
C HIS A 162 4.79 -4.96 6.82
N ARG A 163 5.18 -5.60 5.71
CA ARG A 163 4.36 -6.60 4.99
C ARG A 163 4.78 -8.01 5.37
#